data_AF-C7MZ46-F1
#
_entry.id   AF-C7MZ46-F1
#
_cell.length_a   1.000
_cell.length_b   1.000
_cell.length_c   1.000
_cell.angle_alpha   90.00
_cell.angle_beta   90.00
_cell.angle_gamma   90.00
#
_symmetry.space_group_name_H-M   'P 1'
#
loop_
_entity.id
_entity.type
_entity.pdbx_description
1 polymer ?
#
loop_
_entity_poly.entity_id
_entity_poly.type
_entity_poly.pdbx_seq_one_letter_code
_entity_poly.pdbx_strand_id
1 'polypeptide(L)'
;MSALRFGYGTNGFANHRLDDALAVIADLGYSGVALTLDHAHLDPFADDVAAQTRRVAARLSELGLGVVVETGARFLLDPWRKHQPTLLSDESGPRVDFLRRAAEIAADLGAECVSFWSGVAPSQLDDGTAWRRLLDGVAAVLDGTEGTRMRFALEPEPGHYVQHLDQALRLRKELGNPERLGITLDVGHCVAVEPVSAAECVRKAGDLLFNVQLDDMRPGVHEHLEFGEGELDLAETLGALAEVGYTGLASVELPRHSHAAPDVARRAKAALTAAEWVVDAEAAVRTDPTRIRTLFPAVGRKVGRGPVRPKVDADGFVYGTVDDRARGRLLAALASALDVDPLVEEVEQLYRYGDGAERRGVLRNLHLLPTDDARVVELGVRLVTDALRANDTGLVAAALGPFAADELDDHNWRHGVLKCLFTGVPTAAVAGLARRCDAELQRMVGDYVAERKAAGRTVPADAEAILALGPVTREEEAAR
;
A
#
# COMPACT_ATOMS: atom_id res chain seq x y z
N MET A 1 -19.16 8.63 -3.82
CA MET A 1 -18.67 8.15 -2.52
C MET A 1 -18.27 9.37 -1.70
N SER A 2 -18.33 9.31 -0.36
CA SER A 2 -17.76 10.39 0.46
C SER A 2 -16.24 10.36 0.30
N ALA A 3 -15.60 11.51 0.13
CA ALA A 3 -14.14 11.57 0.07
C ALA A 3 -13.53 11.15 1.42
N LEU A 4 -12.41 10.44 1.39
CA LEU A 4 -11.70 10.03 2.60
C LEU A 4 -11.02 11.23 3.24
N ARG A 5 -10.98 11.26 4.58
CA ARG A 5 -10.34 12.34 5.34
C ARG A 5 -8.91 11.94 5.68
N PHE A 6 -7.97 12.40 4.87
CA PHE A 6 -6.55 12.12 5.11
C PHE A 6 -5.95 13.04 6.17
N GLY A 7 -5.24 12.45 7.13
CA GLY A 7 -4.43 13.15 8.12
C GLY A 7 -2.94 12.86 8.02
N TYR A 8 -2.15 13.46 8.92
CA TYR A 8 -0.72 13.17 9.06
C TYR A 8 -0.34 13.09 10.54
N GLY A 9 0.46 12.08 10.89
CA GLY A 9 0.98 11.84 12.23
C GLY A 9 2.05 12.85 12.61
N THR A 10 1.83 13.55 13.71
CA THR A 10 2.76 14.57 14.23
C THR A 10 4.09 13.97 14.70
N ASN A 11 4.16 12.67 14.99
CA ASN A 11 5.42 11.96 15.21
C ASN A 11 6.37 11.99 13.98
N GLY A 12 5.84 12.18 12.77
CA GLY A 12 6.61 12.42 11.55
C GLY A 12 7.12 13.86 11.43
N PHE A 13 6.77 14.74 12.38
CA PHE A 13 7.19 16.14 12.49
C PHE A 13 7.86 16.45 13.86
N ALA A 14 8.45 15.46 14.52
CA ALA A 14 9.03 15.61 15.87
C ALA A 14 10.15 16.67 15.98
N ASN A 15 10.74 17.08 14.85
CA ASN A 15 11.76 18.15 14.79
C ASN A 15 11.18 19.56 14.60
N HIS A 16 9.86 19.71 14.48
CA HIS A 16 9.16 20.98 14.34
C HIS A 16 8.43 21.33 15.64
N ARG A 17 8.25 22.64 15.90
CA ARG A 17 7.26 23.08 16.88
C ARG A 17 5.88 22.66 16.38
N LEU A 18 4.95 22.38 17.30
CA LEU A 18 3.62 21.91 16.94
C LEU A 18 2.90 22.88 15.98
N ASP A 19 2.90 24.19 16.28
CA ASP A 19 2.24 25.19 15.42
C ASP A 19 2.79 25.21 13.97
N ASP A 20 4.11 25.04 13.81
CA ASP A 20 4.76 24.99 12.50
C ASP A 20 4.36 23.70 11.76
N ALA A 21 4.35 22.57 12.46
CA ALA A 21 3.92 21.29 11.90
C ALA A 21 2.45 21.34 11.45
N LEU A 22 1.55 21.86 12.28
CA LEU A 22 0.12 22.00 11.97
C LEU A 22 -0.09 22.90 10.75
N ALA A 23 0.64 24.03 10.66
CA ALA A 23 0.57 24.92 9.50
C ALA A 23 1.00 24.23 8.20
N VAL A 24 2.13 23.52 8.22
CA VAL A 24 2.62 22.77 7.05
C VAL A 24 1.62 21.69 6.63
N ILE A 25 1.07 20.93 7.58
CA ILE A 25 0.10 19.87 7.31
C ILE A 25 -1.18 20.44 6.69
N ALA A 26 -1.70 21.55 7.23
CA ALA A 26 -2.87 22.24 6.68
C ALA A 26 -2.61 22.80 5.27
N ASP A 27 -1.46 23.45 5.04
CA ASP A 27 -1.09 24.03 3.75
C ASP A 27 -0.91 22.96 2.65
N LEU A 28 -0.53 21.74 3.01
CA LEU A 28 -0.48 20.60 2.10
C LEU A 28 -1.87 20.01 1.79
N GLY A 29 -2.93 20.49 2.44
CA GLY A 29 -4.32 20.09 2.17
C GLY A 29 -4.76 18.82 2.89
N TYR A 30 -4.12 18.46 4.02
CA TYR A 30 -4.64 17.42 4.91
C TYR A 30 -5.88 17.92 5.67
N SER A 31 -6.78 16.99 6.03
CA SER A 31 -8.02 17.28 6.74
C SER A 31 -7.90 17.11 8.26
N GLY A 32 -6.76 16.66 8.76
CA GLY A 32 -6.54 16.48 10.19
C GLY A 32 -5.14 15.99 10.53
N VAL A 33 -4.93 15.72 11.82
CA VAL A 33 -3.68 15.21 12.37
C VAL A 33 -3.91 14.05 13.32
N ALA A 34 -2.98 13.10 13.33
CA ALA A 34 -2.82 12.22 14.48
C ALA A 34 -1.80 12.88 15.43
N LEU A 35 -2.33 13.48 16.50
CA LEU A 35 -1.54 14.23 17.48
C LEU A 35 -0.94 13.26 18.49
N THR A 36 0.37 13.04 18.40
CA THR A 36 1.12 12.26 19.37
C THR A 36 1.36 13.12 20.60
N LEU A 37 0.83 12.71 21.76
CA LEU A 37 1.12 13.35 23.03
C LEU A 37 2.57 13.00 23.43
N ASP A 38 3.44 14.00 23.42
CA ASP A 38 4.88 13.89 23.69
C ASP A 38 5.43 15.20 24.24
N HIS A 39 6.63 15.15 24.82
CA HIS A 39 7.35 16.26 25.46
C HIS A 39 7.46 17.51 24.57
N ALA A 40 7.58 17.33 23.25
CA ALA A 40 7.85 18.42 22.31
C ALA A 40 6.59 19.10 21.75
N HIS A 41 5.46 18.39 21.66
CA HIS A 41 4.24 18.88 21.00
C HIS A 41 3.15 19.23 22.00
N LEU A 42 2.71 18.25 22.79
CA LEU A 42 1.72 18.46 23.84
C LEU A 42 2.00 17.45 24.96
N ASP A 43 2.69 17.91 25.99
CA ASP A 43 3.04 17.09 27.15
C ASP A 43 1.82 16.93 28.07
N PRO A 44 1.28 15.71 28.24
CA PRO A 44 0.11 15.46 29.09
C PRO A 44 0.39 15.63 30.60
N PHE A 45 1.65 15.76 31.00
CA PHE A 45 2.07 15.95 32.38
C PHE A 45 2.49 17.38 32.71
N ALA A 46 2.46 18.30 31.74
CA ALA A 46 2.78 19.70 31.99
C ALA A 46 1.78 20.36 32.96
N ASP A 47 2.28 21.19 33.88
CA ASP A 47 1.45 21.91 34.86
C ASP A 47 0.38 22.80 34.20
N ASP A 48 0.66 23.32 33.00
CA ASP A 48 -0.24 24.17 32.23
C ASP A 48 -0.97 23.43 31.08
N VAL A 49 -1.00 22.08 31.09
CA VAL A 49 -1.56 21.26 29.99
C VAL A 49 -2.96 21.71 29.57
N ALA A 50 -3.85 22.03 30.51
CA ALA A 50 -5.21 22.50 30.16
C ALA A 50 -5.20 23.81 29.36
N ALA A 51 -4.25 24.71 29.61
CA ALA A 51 -4.07 25.92 28.82
C ALA A 51 -3.41 25.61 27.46
N GLN A 52 -2.46 24.67 27.41
CA GLN A 52 -1.86 24.21 26.15
C GLN A 52 -2.92 23.57 25.24
N THR A 53 -3.71 22.63 25.77
CA THR A 53 -4.79 21.94 25.06
C THR A 53 -5.79 22.92 24.46
N ARG A 54 -6.22 23.95 25.20
CA ARG A 54 -7.09 25.01 24.66
C ARG A 54 -6.46 25.79 23.50
N ARG A 55 -5.15 26.09 23.58
CA ARG A 55 -4.43 26.75 22.47
C ARG A 55 -4.38 25.84 21.24
N VAL A 56 -4.06 24.56 21.44
CA VAL A 56 -4.03 23.57 20.36
C VAL A 56 -5.41 23.39 19.73
N ALA A 57 -6.48 23.27 20.53
CA ALA A 57 -7.85 23.18 20.05
C ALA A 57 -8.24 24.39 19.19
N ALA A 58 -7.92 25.61 19.65
CA ALA A 58 -8.16 26.83 18.88
C ALA A 58 -7.37 26.81 17.57
N ARG A 59 -6.10 26.39 17.60
CA ARG A 59 -5.26 26.32 16.41
C ARG A 59 -5.74 25.30 15.39
N LEU A 60 -6.14 24.10 15.83
CA LEU A 60 -6.74 23.07 14.98
C LEU A 60 -8.03 23.59 14.33
N SER A 61 -8.87 24.30 15.09
CA SER A 61 -10.10 24.91 14.57
C SER A 61 -9.83 26.00 13.54
N GLU A 62 -8.84 26.87 13.77
CA GLU A 62 -8.42 27.90 12.81
C GLU A 62 -7.94 27.30 11.48
N LEU A 63 -7.23 26.17 11.55
CA LEU A 63 -6.69 25.47 10.39
C LEU A 63 -7.69 24.51 9.74
N GLY A 64 -8.86 24.28 10.35
CA GLY A 64 -9.84 23.31 9.88
C GLY A 64 -9.38 21.86 9.96
N LEU A 65 -8.48 21.54 10.89
CA LEU A 65 -7.93 20.20 11.09
C LEU A 65 -8.75 19.41 12.11
N GLY A 66 -9.22 18.23 11.72
CA GLY A 66 -9.68 17.21 12.68
C GLY A 66 -8.50 16.61 13.46
N VAL A 67 -8.78 15.86 14.53
CA VAL A 67 -7.72 15.27 15.36
C VAL A 67 -8.08 13.88 15.88
N VAL A 68 -7.10 13.00 15.85
CA VAL A 68 -7.00 11.78 16.66
C VAL A 68 -5.85 11.97 17.63
N VAL A 69 -6.00 11.50 18.87
CA VAL A 69 -4.91 11.53 19.85
C VAL A 69 -4.18 10.20 19.85
N GLU A 70 -2.86 10.23 19.72
CA GLU A 70 -2.02 9.04 19.81
C GLU A 70 -1.19 9.07 21.07
N THR A 71 -1.00 7.88 21.65
CA THR A 71 -0.19 7.72 22.87
C THR A 71 1.23 7.23 22.59
N GLY A 72 1.70 7.50 21.35
CA GLY A 72 2.92 7.12 20.59
C GLY A 72 4.28 7.29 21.28
N ALA A 73 4.38 8.21 22.23
CA ALA A 73 5.65 8.78 22.67
C ALA A 73 6.61 7.76 23.33
N ARG A 74 7.85 7.74 22.84
CA ARG A 74 8.84 6.70 23.18
C ARG A 74 9.31 6.77 24.64
N PHE A 75 9.60 7.95 25.15
CA PHE A 75 10.23 8.11 26.47
C PHE A 75 9.43 9.05 27.38
N LEU A 76 8.10 9.07 27.21
CA LEU A 76 7.22 9.96 27.95
C LEU A 76 7.14 9.57 29.44
N LEU A 77 6.98 8.28 29.73
CA LEU A 77 6.81 7.78 31.09
C LEU A 77 8.11 7.30 31.74
N ASP A 78 9.09 6.89 30.94
CA ASP A 78 10.39 6.42 31.39
C ASP A 78 11.48 6.92 30.43
N PRO A 79 12.51 7.66 30.93
CA PRO A 79 13.56 8.23 30.09
C PRO A 79 14.57 7.19 29.56
N TRP A 80 14.58 5.97 30.11
CA TRP A 80 15.52 4.90 29.75
C TRP A 80 14.85 3.79 28.94
N ARG A 81 13.58 3.51 29.20
CA ARG A 81 12.87 2.36 28.65
C ARG A 81 11.73 2.81 27.73
N LYS A 82 11.93 2.58 26.43
CA LYS A 82 10.93 2.89 25.40
C LYS A 82 9.55 2.32 25.80
N HIS A 83 8.53 3.18 25.82
CA HIS A 83 7.12 2.90 26.07
C HIS A 83 6.79 2.29 27.44
N GLN A 84 7.73 2.18 28.36
CA GLN A 84 7.47 1.58 29.67
C GLN A 84 7.01 2.64 30.69
N PRO A 85 6.15 2.28 31.66
CA PRO A 85 5.43 1.00 31.75
C PRO A 85 4.33 0.85 30.68
N THR A 86 3.91 -0.40 30.44
CA THR A 86 2.78 -0.77 29.58
C THR A 86 1.62 -1.31 30.44
N LEU A 87 0.49 -1.66 29.80
CA LEU A 87 -0.63 -2.31 30.51
C LEU A 87 -0.27 -3.72 31.02
N LEU A 88 0.82 -4.30 30.52
CA LEU A 88 1.31 -5.63 30.90
C LEU A 88 2.32 -5.59 32.07
N SER A 89 2.82 -4.40 32.41
CA SER A 89 3.77 -4.20 33.51
C SER A 89 3.15 -4.56 34.87
N ASP A 90 3.99 -4.98 35.83
CA ASP A 90 3.54 -5.25 37.21
C ASP A 90 2.87 -4.02 37.84
N GLU A 91 3.45 -2.84 37.59
CA GLU A 91 2.93 -1.55 37.99
C GLU A 91 2.44 -0.78 36.75
N SER A 92 1.25 -1.13 36.25
CA SER A 92 0.63 -0.49 35.09
C SER A 92 0.01 0.88 35.38
N GLY A 93 -0.04 1.30 36.66
CA GLY A 93 -0.66 2.54 37.13
C GLY A 93 -0.28 3.79 36.32
N PRO A 94 1.02 4.07 36.07
CA PRO A 94 1.42 5.24 35.27
C PRO A 94 0.92 5.19 33.82
N ARG A 95 0.81 4.00 33.22
CA ARG A 95 0.25 3.85 31.86
C ARG A 95 -1.25 4.09 31.85
N VAL A 96 -1.97 3.60 32.85
CA VAL A 96 -3.41 3.86 33.02
C VAL A 96 -3.67 5.35 33.26
N ASP A 97 -2.85 6.02 34.08
CA ASP A 97 -2.93 7.47 34.30
C ASP A 97 -2.70 8.26 33.01
N PHE A 98 -1.68 7.89 32.23
CA PHE A 98 -1.43 8.51 30.93
C PHE A 98 -2.63 8.36 29.98
N LEU A 99 -3.19 7.16 29.84
CA LEU A 99 -4.36 6.95 28.96
C LEU A 99 -5.60 7.71 29.43
N ARG A 100 -5.78 7.91 30.75
CA ARG A 100 -6.85 8.76 31.30
C ARG A 100 -6.65 10.24 30.96
N ARG A 101 -5.43 10.76 31.16
CA ARG A 101 -5.07 12.14 30.76
C ARG A 101 -5.24 12.35 29.27
N ALA A 102 -4.82 11.37 28.46
CA ALA A 102 -5.00 11.40 27.02
C ALA A 102 -6.48 11.50 26.63
N ALA A 103 -7.38 10.83 27.36
CA ALA A 103 -8.82 10.92 27.13
C ALA A 103 -9.43 12.28 27.52
N GLU A 104 -8.94 12.90 28.61
CA GLU A 104 -9.33 14.25 28.99
C GLU A 104 -8.87 15.28 27.94
N ILE A 105 -7.61 15.19 27.53
CA ILE A 105 -7.04 16.04 26.46
C ILE A 105 -7.80 15.82 25.15
N ALA A 106 -8.05 14.57 24.76
CA ALA A 106 -8.80 14.23 23.56
C ALA A 106 -10.22 14.83 23.59
N ALA A 107 -10.91 14.77 24.74
CA ALA A 107 -12.22 15.37 24.89
C ALA A 107 -12.18 16.90 24.74
N ASP A 108 -11.20 17.56 25.35
CA ASP A 108 -11.00 19.02 25.24
C ASP A 108 -10.60 19.47 23.82
N LEU A 109 -9.89 18.62 23.07
CA LEU A 109 -9.55 18.85 21.66
C LEU A 109 -10.71 18.56 20.71
N GLY A 110 -11.75 17.85 21.16
CA GLY A 110 -12.80 17.31 20.28
C GLY A 110 -12.30 16.18 19.36
N ALA A 111 -11.35 15.37 19.84
CA ALA A 111 -10.75 14.29 19.07
C ALA A 111 -11.71 13.15 18.79
N GLU A 112 -11.50 12.46 17.65
CA GLU A 112 -12.35 11.36 17.23
C GLU A 112 -12.18 10.12 18.11
N CYS A 113 -10.96 9.85 18.56
CA CYS A 113 -10.60 8.79 19.50
C CYS A 113 -9.20 8.99 20.09
N VAL A 114 -8.85 8.14 21.06
CA VAL A 114 -7.49 7.92 21.56
C VAL A 114 -6.96 6.58 21.05
N SER A 115 -5.88 6.60 20.27
CA SER A 115 -5.17 5.39 19.82
C SER A 115 -4.16 4.93 20.87
N PHE A 116 -4.12 3.62 21.14
CA PHE A 116 -3.19 2.98 22.06
C PHE A 116 -2.92 1.53 21.66
N TRP A 117 -1.85 0.94 22.21
CA TRP A 117 -1.45 -0.44 21.94
C TRP A 117 -1.21 -1.22 23.24
N SER A 118 -1.09 -2.55 23.16
CA SER A 118 -0.88 -3.41 24.34
C SER A 118 0.50 -3.25 25.00
N GLY A 119 1.50 -3.01 24.17
CA GLY A 119 2.93 -3.04 24.52
C GLY A 119 3.53 -4.43 24.41
N VAL A 120 4.85 -4.51 24.57
CA VAL A 120 5.62 -5.77 24.60
C VAL A 120 5.39 -6.50 25.92
N ALA A 121 5.10 -7.80 25.86
CA ALA A 121 5.04 -8.65 27.04
C ALA A 121 6.45 -8.84 27.66
N PRO A 122 6.62 -8.66 28.97
CA PRO A 122 7.88 -9.00 29.65
C PRO A 122 8.24 -10.48 29.40
N SER A 123 9.52 -10.77 29.14
CA SER A 123 9.97 -12.11 28.71
C SER A 123 9.72 -13.24 29.72
N GLN A 124 9.53 -12.92 30.99
CA GLN A 124 9.26 -13.87 32.08
C GLN A 124 7.76 -14.01 32.39
N LEU A 125 6.90 -13.23 31.73
CA LEU A 125 5.46 -13.23 32.01
C LEU A 125 4.78 -14.35 31.22
N ASP A 126 4.03 -15.21 31.92
CA ASP A 126 3.24 -16.25 31.26
C ASP A 126 2.05 -15.63 30.50
N ASP A 127 1.65 -16.28 29.40
CA ASP A 127 0.60 -15.79 28.50
C ASP A 127 -0.73 -15.56 29.22
N GLY A 128 -1.13 -16.44 30.14
CA GLY A 128 -2.39 -16.30 30.87
C GLY A 128 -2.41 -15.08 31.80
N THR A 129 -1.28 -14.76 32.42
CA THR A 129 -1.14 -13.54 33.24
C THR A 129 -1.04 -12.30 32.36
N ALA A 130 -0.31 -12.35 31.25
CA ALA A 130 -0.22 -11.24 30.30
C ALA A 130 -1.60 -10.85 29.75
N TRP A 131 -2.39 -11.83 29.29
CA TRP A 131 -3.75 -11.63 28.79
C TRP A 131 -4.66 -11.01 29.85
N ARG A 132 -4.63 -11.53 31.08
CA ARG A 132 -5.45 -11.00 32.20
C ARG A 132 -5.10 -9.56 32.54
N ARG A 133 -3.80 -9.24 32.65
CA ARG A 133 -3.35 -7.86 32.93
C ARG A 133 -3.79 -6.89 31.85
N LEU A 134 -3.73 -7.31 30.59
CA LEU A 134 -4.18 -6.48 29.49
C LEU A 134 -5.70 -6.23 29.57
N LEU A 135 -6.51 -7.26 29.83
CA LEU A 135 -7.95 -7.12 30.04
C LEU A 135 -8.25 -6.17 31.21
N ASP A 136 -7.64 -6.40 32.37
CA ASP A 136 -7.83 -5.59 33.57
C ASP A 136 -7.40 -4.13 33.34
N GLY A 137 -6.27 -3.92 32.64
CA GLY A 137 -5.75 -2.60 32.30
C GLY A 137 -6.66 -1.83 31.35
N VAL A 138 -7.15 -2.46 30.28
CA VAL A 138 -8.09 -1.83 29.35
C VAL A 138 -9.42 -1.52 30.05
N ALA A 139 -9.95 -2.44 30.86
CA ALA A 139 -11.15 -2.21 31.65
C ALA A 139 -10.98 -0.99 32.59
N ALA A 140 -9.86 -0.92 33.32
CA ALA A 140 -9.57 0.19 34.23
C ALA A 140 -9.46 1.55 33.52
N VAL A 141 -8.97 1.58 32.28
CA VAL A 141 -8.94 2.80 31.44
C VAL A 141 -10.35 3.19 31.02
N LEU A 142 -11.15 2.24 30.51
CA LEU A 142 -12.52 2.52 30.07
C LEU A 142 -13.39 3.01 31.24
N ASP A 143 -13.38 2.31 32.37
CA ASP A 143 -14.16 2.68 33.56
C ASP A 143 -13.74 4.05 34.10
N GLY A 144 -12.43 4.30 34.17
CA GLY A 144 -11.87 5.56 34.66
C GLY A 144 -12.11 6.77 33.75
N THR A 145 -12.66 6.58 32.55
CA THR A 145 -12.89 7.63 31.55
C THR A 145 -14.34 7.71 31.10
N GLU A 146 -15.29 7.10 31.82
CA GLU A 146 -16.71 7.14 31.45
C GLU A 146 -17.24 8.59 31.36
N GLY A 147 -16.77 9.48 32.22
CA GLY A 147 -17.14 10.89 32.24
C GLY A 147 -16.72 11.69 30.99
N THR A 148 -15.65 11.29 30.31
CA THR A 148 -15.19 11.96 29.07
C THR A 148 -15.97 11.48 27.84
N ARG A 149 -16.63 10.32 27.94
CA ARG A 149 -17.29 9.60 26.82
C ARG A 149 -16.33 9.28 25.67
N MET A 150 -15.02 9.31 25.90
CA MET A 150 -14.06 9.19 24.82
C MET A 150 -13.96 7.77 24.27
N ARG A 151 -13.82 7.68 22.94
CA ARG A 151 -13.58 6.42 22.24
C ARG A 151 -12.09 6.10 22.29
N PHE A 152 -11.78 4.83 22.47
CA PHE A 152 -10.43 4.27 22.44
C PHE A 152 -10.32 3.30 21.28
N ALA A 153 -9.16 3.30 20.64
CA ALA A 153 -8.87 2.45 19.50
C ALA A 153 -7.60 1.65 19.81
N LEU A 154 -7.76 0.32 19.94
CA LEU A 154 -6.63 -0.58 20.18
C LEU A 154 -5.94 -0.88 18.86
N GLU A 155 -4.64 -0.63 18.80
CA GLU A 155 -3.77 -0.91 17.68
C GLU A 155 -3.06 -2.26 17.86
N PRO A 156 -3.28 -3.24 16.96
CA PRO A 156 -2.39 -4.38 16.83
C PRO A 156 -1.04 -3.93 16.26
N GLU A 157 0.06 -4.26 16.94
CA GLU A 157 1.41 -3.78 16.56
C GLU A 157 2.42 -4.94 16.49
N PRO A 158 3.21 -5.05 15.39
CA PRO A 158 4.23 -6.08 15.27
C PRO A 158 5.28 -6.04 16.39
N GLY A 159 5.43 -7.18 17.07
CA GLY A 159 6.31 -7.33 18.25
C GLY A 159 5.65 -6.96 19.58
N HIS A 160 4.39 -6.49 19.58
CA HIS A 160 3.59 -6.32 20.78
C HIS A 160 2.78 -7.57 21.12
N TYR A 161 2.24 -7.62 22.33
CA TYR A 161 1.48 -8.77 22.80
C TYR A 161 0.18 -8.99 22.01
N VAL A 162 -0.49 -7.90 21.66
CA VAL A 162 -1.53 -7.88 20.62
C VAL A 162 -0.87 -7.41 19.33
N GLN A 163 -0.59 -8.35 18.44
CA GLN A 163 0.06 -8.14 17.17
C GLN A 163 -0.91 -8.24 15.98
N HIS A 164 -1.90 -9.11 16.08
CA HIS A 164 -2.87 -9.38 15.02
C HIS A 164 -4.24 -8.80 15.35
N LEU A 165 -4.98 -8.40 14.32
CA LEU A 165 -6.35 -7.92 14.38
C LEU A 165 -7.26 -8.92 15.12
N ASP A 166 -7.10 -10.23 14.88
CA ASP A 166 -7.89 -11.24 15.59
C ASP A 166 -7.68 -11.24 17.11
N GLN A 167 -6.47 -10.92 17.57
CA GLN A 167 -6.19 -10.80 19.00
C GLN A 167 -6.91 -9.57 19.58
N ALA A 168 -6.91 -8.44 18.87
CA ALA A 168 -7.63 -7.24 19.30
C ALA A 168 -9.16 -7.46 19.32
N LEU A 169 -9.71 -8.11 18.29
CA LEU A 169 -11.14 -8.47 18.24
C LEU A 169 -11.53 -9.46 19.35
N ARG A 170 -10.66 -10.43 19.65
CA ARG A 170 -10.84 -11.35 20.79
C ARG A 170 -10.85 -10.61 22.12
N LEU A 171 -9.89 -9.72 22.35
CA LEU A 171 -9.81 -8.89 23.55
C LEU A 171 -11.12 -8.10 23.75
N ARG A 172 -11.58 -7.42 22.70
CA ARG A 172 -12.84 -6.68 22.73
C ARG A 172 -14.03 -7.56 23.09
N LYS A 173 -14.11 -8.76 22.52
CA LYS A 173 -15.17 -9.73 22.81
C LYS A 173 -15.15 -10.20 24.27
N GLU A 174 -13.97 -10.50 24.81
CA GLU A 174 -13.82 -10.93 26.21
C GLU A 174 -14.14 -9.81 27.22
N LEU A 175 -13.93 -8.55 26.85
CA LEU A 175 -14.40 -7.38 27.61
C LEU A 175 -15.91 -7.10 27.47
N GLY A 176 -16.66 -7.94 26.75
CA GLY A 176 -18.10 -7.76 26.57
C GLY A 176 -18.50 -6.79 25.47
N ASN A 177 -17.64 -6.56 24.47
CA ASN A 177 -17.87 -5.69 23.32
C ASN A 177 -18.24 -4.23 23.67
N PRO A 178 -17.42 -3.53 24.50
CA PRO A 178 -17.73 -2.15 24.87
C PRO A 178 -17.82 -1.24 23.64
N GLU A 179 -18.85 -0.38 23.60
CA GLU A 179 -19.10 0.54 22.48
C GLU A 179 -17.97 1.55 22.27
N ARG A 180 -17.30 1.94 23.37
CA ARG A 180 -16.19 2.91 23.34
C ARG A 180 -14.84 2.30 22.95
N LEU A 181 -14.75 0.99 22.70
CA LEU A 181 -13.50 0.35 22.27
C LEU A 181 -13.64 -0.13 20.82
N GLY A 182 -12.85 0.47 19.94
CA GLY A 182 -12.69 0.07 18.55
C GLY A 182 -11.24 -0.29 18.24
N ILE A 183 -10.90 -0.23 16.96
CA ILE A 183 -9.60 -0.62 16.41
C ILE A 183 -8.94 0.60 15.76
N THR A 184 -7.64 0.78 16.05
CA THR A 184 -6.74 1.50 15.15
C THR A 184 -6.15 0.47 14.23
N LEU A 185 -6.37 0.62 12.93
CA LEU A 185 -5.77 -0.28 11.95
C LEU A 185 -4.63 0.46 11.24
N ASP A 186 -3.41 0.08 11.56
CA ASP A 186 -2.24 0.42 10.76
C ASP A 186 -2.13 -0.57 9.60
N VAL A 187 -2.23 -0.05 8.38
CA VAL A 187 -2.30 -0.88 7.17
C VAL A 187 -0.93 -1.44 6.77
N GLY A 188 0.16 -0.78 7.16
CA GLY A 188 1.51 -1.32 7.03
C GLY A 188 1.75 -2.49 7.96
N HIS A 189 1.25 -2.42 9.20
CA HIS A 189 1.26 -3.56 10.13
C HIS A 189 0.52 -4.75 9.54
N CYS A 190 -0.62 -4.54 8.86
CA CYS A 190 -1.29 -5.63 8.16
C CYS A 190 -0.37 -6.30 7.13
N VAL A 191 0.35 -5.53 6.31
CA VAL A 191 1.31 -6.09 5.34
C VAL A 191 2.45 -6.84 6.03
N ALA A 192 2.93 -6.33 7.18
CA ALA A 192 4.06 -6.91 7.89
C ALA A 192 3.73 -8.26 8.55
N VAL A 193 2.55 -8.43 9.15
CA VAL A 193 2.26 -9.60 9.99
C VAL A 193 0.96 -10.34 9.68
N GLU A 194 -0.02 -9.74 9.00
CA GLU A 194 -1.29 -10.42 8.77
C GLU A 194 -1.19 -11.45 7.64
N PRO A 195 -1.92 -12.57 7.73
CA PRO A 195 -1.93 -13.59 6.68
C PRO A 195 -2.77 -13.19 5.47
N VAL A 196 -3.44 -12.03 5.53
CA VAL A 196 -4.37 -11.50 4.53
C VAL A 196 -4.01 -10.06 4.20
N SER A 197 -4.57 -9.53 3.11
CA SER A 197 -4.28 -8.16 2.68
C SER A 197 -4.81 -7.11 3.67
N ALA A 198 -4.22 -5.91 3.63
CA ALA A 198 -4.71 -4.77 4.41
C ALA A 198 -6.18 -4.44 4.08
N ALA A 199 -6.59 -4.58 2.81
CA ALA A 199 -7.98 -4.41 2.38
C ALA A 199 -8.93 -5.44 3.03
N GLU A 200 -8.52 -6.69 3.16
CA GLU A 200 -9.27 -7.71 3.89
C GLU A 200 -9.34 -7.41 5.40
N CYS A 201 -8.26 -6.93 6.00
CA CYS A 201 -8.26 -6.48 7.39
C CYS A 201 -9.21 -5.30 7.61
N VAL A 202 -9.26 -4.34 6.68
CA VAL A 202 -10.23 -3.22 6.70
C VAL A 202 -11.66 -3.76 6.70
N ARG A 203 -12.00 -4.67 5.77
CA ARG A 203 -13.35 -5.28 5.70
C ARG A 203 -13.70 -6.06 6.96
N LYS A 204 -12.73 -6.76 7.54
CA LYS A 204 -12.90 -7.55 8.75
C LYS A 204 -13.13 -6.68 9.99
N ALA A 205 -12.45 -5.54 10.09
CA ALA A 205 -12.65 -4.59 11.17
C ALA A 205 -13.97 -3.80 11.01
N GLY A 206 -14.32 -3.41 9.78
CA GLY A 206 -15.60 -2.77 9.45
C GLY A 206 -15.92 -1.57 10.35
N ASP A 207 -17.13 -1.57 10.93
CA ASP A 207 -17.63 -0.51 11.83
C ASP A 207 -16.81 -0.33 13.12
N LEU A 208 -15.88 -1.24 13.43
CA LEU A 208 -14.99 -1.11 14.58
C LEU A 208 -13.79 -0.21 14.31
N LEU A 209 -13.55 0.21 13.06
CA LEU A 209 -12.47 1.13 12.71
C LEU A 209 -12.75 2.53 13.28
N PHE A 210 -12.02 2.89 14.32
CA PHE A 210 -12.08 4.23 14.92
C PHE A 210 -10.96 5.13 14.43
N ASN A 211 -9.82 4.56 14.04
CA ASN A 211 -8.67 5.26 13.49
C ASN A 211 -7.99 4.37 12.43
N VAL A 212 -7.36 4.99 11.43
CA VAL A 212 -6.52 4.29 10.46
C VAL A 212 -5.18 5.00 10.35
N GLN A 213 -4.11 4.22 10.40
CA GLN A 213 -2.76 4.68 10.12
C GLN A 213 -2.33 4.18 8.75
N LEU A 214 -1.71 5.06 7.97
CA LEU A 214 -1.36 4.84 6.57
C LEU A 214 0.15 5.00 6.37
N ASP A 215 0.79 3.93 5.96
CA ASP A 215 2.19 3.88 5.59
C ASP A 215 2.40 2.66 4.66
N ASP A 216 3.64 2.34 4.33
CA ASP A 216 3.96 1.15 3.55
C ASP A 216 4.94 0.27 4.33
N MET A 217 4.88 -1.04 4.15
CA MET A 217 5.75 -2.00 4.81
C MET A 217 6.05 -3.20 3.91
N ARG A 218 6.95 -4.07 4.36
CA ARG A 218 7.25 -5.35 3.71
C ARG A 218 6.84 -6.53 4.58
N PRO A 219 6.43 -7.66 3.99
CA PRO A 219 6.11 -8.86 4.75
C PRO A 219 7.26 -9.27 5.69
N GLY A 220 6.92 -9.52 6.96
CA GLY A 220 7.85 -9.95 8.00
C GLY A 220 8.79 -8.86 8.55
N VAL A 221 8.66 -7.59 8.12
CA VAL A 221 9.54 -6.50 8.56
C VAL A 221 8.70 -5.35 9.13
N HIS A 222 8.90 -5.04 10.41
CA HIS A 222 8.30 -3.87 11.06
C HIS A 222 9.17 -2.62 10.80
N GLU A 223 8.96 -2.00 9.64
CA GLU A 223 9.59 -0.75 9.22
C GLU A 223 8.59 0.10 8.44
N HIS A 224 8.18 1.24 8.99
CA HIS A 224 7.33 2.22 8.30
C HIS A 224 8.08 2.88 7.13
N LEU A 225 7.57 2.71 5.91
CA LEU A 225 8.15 3.21 4.67
C LEU A 225 7.20 4.21 3.98
N GLU A 226 7.75 5.09 3.14
CA GLU A 226 6.92 5.91 2.23
C GLU A 226 6.17 5.02 1.22
N PHE A 227 4.98 5.46 0.79
CA PHE A 227 4.18 4.72 -0.19
C PHE A 227 4.96 4.40 -1.47
N GLY A 228 4.95 3.12 -1.85
CA GLY A 228 5.65 2.59 -3.03
C GLY A 228 7.03 2.02 -2.72
N GLU A 229 7.54 2.14 -1.49
CA GLU A 229 8.80 1.49 -1.07
C GLU A 229 8.58 0.11 -0.41
N GLY A 230 7.33 -0.22 -0.05
CA GLY A 230 6.90 -1.52 0.46
C GLY A 230 6.00 -2.27 -0.53
N GLU A 231 5.04 -3.03 0.01
CA GLU A 231 4.15 -3.93 -0.73
C GLU A 231 2.65 -3.66 -0.50
N LEU A 232 2.29 -2.56 0.17
CA LEU A 232 0.89 -2.17 0.34
C LEU A 232 0.22 -1.88 -1.01
N ASP A 233 -0.93 -2.53 -1.28
CA ASP A 233 -1.86 -2.03 -2.29
C ASP A 233 -2.70 -0.89 -1.71
N LEU A 234 -2.17 0.33 -1.84
CA LEU A 234 -2.80 1.53 -1.31
C LEU A 234 -4.18 1.76 -1.93
N ALA A 235 -4.35 1.58 -3.24
CA ALA A 235 -5.63 1.81 -3.91
C ALA A 235 -6.69 0.79 -3.45
N GLU A 236 -6.33 -0.49 -3.30
CA GLU A 236 -7.27 -1.49 -2.76
C GLU A 236 -7.68 -1.15 -1.33
N THR A 237 -6.71 -0.73 -0.51
CA THR A 237 -6.92 -0.42 0.90
C THR A 237 -7.84 0.79 1.05
N LEU A 238 -7.61 1.87 0.29
CA LEU A 238 -8.52 3.03 0.27
C LEU A 238 -9.90 2.67 -0.28
N GLY A 239 -9.96 1.80 -1.29
CA GLY A 239 -11.22 1.26 -1.81
C GLY A 239 -12.02 0.49 -0.75
N ALA A 240 -11.34 -0.34 0.03
CA ALA A 240 -11.96 -1.06 1.14
C ALA A 240 -12.45 -0.13 2.25
N LEU A 241 -11.72 0.96 2.55
CA LEU A 241 -12.17 1.98 3.52
C LEU A 241 -13.45 2.68 3.04
N ALA A 242 -13.52 3.02 1.76
CA ALA A 242 -14.72 3.59 1.16
C ALA A 242 -15.89 2.59 1.14
N GLU A 243 -15.62 1.31 0.87
CA GLU A 243 -16.59 0.20 0.87
C GLU A 243 -17.25 0.01 2.24
N VAL A 244 -16.46 0.01 3.32
CA VAL A 244 -16.97 -0.11 4.70
C VAL A 244 -17.55 1.21 5.23
N GLY A 245 -17.56 2.28 4.43
CA GLY A 245 -18.12 3.57 4.84
C GLY A 245 -17.30 4.30 5.91
N TYR A 246 -15.99 4.11 5.95
CA TYR A 246 -15.11 4.78 6.90
C TYR A 246 -15.13 6.31 6.70
N THR A 247 -15.41 7.06 7.77
CA THR A 247 -15.53 8.52 7.76
C THR A 247 -14.57 9.24 8.71
N GLY A 248 -13.80 8.47 9.48
CA GLY A 248 -12.79 9.01 10.39
C GLY A 248 -11.52 9.46 9.66
N LEU A 249 -10.52 9.89 10.44
CA LEU A 249 -9.20 10.23 9.91
C LEU A 249 -8.37 9.00 9.56
N ALA A 250 -7.91 8.94 8.31
CA ALA A 250 -6.86 8.01 7.88
C ALA A 250 -5.54 8.77 7.77
N SER A 251 -4.67 8.62 8.78
CA SER A 251 -3.50 9.48 8.98
C SER A 251 -2.20 8.81 8.59
N VAL A 252 -1.31 9.53 7.92
CA VAL A 252 0.01 8.99 7.54
C VAL A 252 0.91 8.82 8.76
N GLU A 253 1.49 7.64 8.96
CA GLU A 253 2.30 7.28 10.15
C GLU A 253 3.76 7.01 9.78
N LEU A 254 4.64 8.01 9.92
CA LEU A 254 6.04 7.91 9.49
C LEU A 254 7.02 8.44 10.55
N PRO A 255 7.11 7.82 11.74
CA PRO A 255 7.83 8.35 12.91
C PRO A 255 9.36 8.46 12.73
N ARG A 256 9.94 7.88 11.67
CA ARG A 256 11.39 7.94 11.38
C ARG A 256 11.75 8.94 10.28
N HIS A 257 10.77 9.67 9.74
CA HIS A 257 10.94 10.55 8.59
C HIS A 257 10.98 12.05 8.95
N SER A 258 11.02 12.38 10.25
CA SER A 258 11.06 13.76 10.76
C SER A 258 12.21 14.63 10.22
N HIS A 259 13.27 14.03 9.67
CA HIS A 259 14.40 14.76 9.08
C HIS A 259 14.05 15.42 7.73
N ALA A 260 12.98 14.98 7.05
CA ALA A 260 12.53 15.49 5.75
C ALA A 260 11.01 15.73 5.72
N ALA A 261 10.40 16.02 6.88
CA ALA A 261 8.96 15.95 7.12
C ALA A 261 8.09 16.68 6.08
N PRO A 262 8.35 17.95 5.68
CA PRO A 262 7.49 18.64 4.70
C PRO A 262 7.49 17.99 3.32
N ASP A 263 8.62 17.44 2.89
CA ASP A 263 8.74 16.80 1.58
C ASP A 263 8.11 15.41 1.56
N VAL A 264 8.29 14.66 2.66
CA VAL A 264 7.66 13.34 2.87
C VAL A 264 6.14 13.50 2.92
N ALA A 265 5.62 14.46 3.71
CA ALA A 265 4.19 14.75 3.77
C ALA A 265 3.61 15.16 2.41
N ARG A 266 4.33 15.97 1.62
CA ARG A 266 3.88 16.33 0.27
C ARG A 266 3.79 15.13 -0.65
N ARG A 267 4.79 14.24 -0.63
CA ARG A 267 4.79 13.01 -1.44
C ARG A 267 3.69 12.04 -1.00
N ALA A 268 3.51 11.87 0.31
CA ALA A 268 2.45 11.05 0.86
C ALA A 268 1.06 11.56 0.44
N LYS A 269 0.81 12.87 0.53
CA LYS A 269 -0.44 13.48 0.06
C LYS A 269 -0.68 13.25 -1.44
N ALA A 270 0.35 13.37 -2.26
CA ALA A 270 0.25 13.12 -3.69
C ALA A 270 -0.08 11.65 -3.99
N ALA A 271 0.55 10.70 -3.29
CA ALA A 271 0.26 9.28 -3.42
C ALA A 271 -1.18 8.93 -3.01
N LEU A 272 -1.67 9.48 -1.88
CA LEU A 272 -3.04 9.30 -1.42
C LEU A 272 -4.06 9.85 -2.42
N THR A 273 -3.82 11.05 -2.94
CA THR A 273 -4.70 11.69 -3.95
C THR A 273 -4.72 10.88 -5.26
N ALA A 274 -3.58 10.34 -5.68
CA ALA A 274 -3.50 9.49 -6.85
C ALA A 274 -4.26 8.17 -6.65
N ALA A 275 -4.09 7.52 -5.49
CA ALA A 275 -4.78 6.28 -5.15
C ALA A 275 -6.30 6.47 -5.03
N GLU A 276 -6.76 7.54 -4.36
CA GLU A 276 -8.19 7.89 -4.28
C GLU A 276 -8.79 8.13 -5.68
N TRP A 277 -8.06 8.82 -6.56
CA TRP A 277 -8.50 9.00 -7.95
C TRP A 277 -8.65 7.66 -8.70
N VAL A 278 -7.75 6.70 -8.47
CA VAL A 278 -7.85 5.36 -9.08
C VAL A 278 -9.11 4.63 -8.58
N VAL A 279 -9.39 4.68 -7.27
CA VAL A 279 -10.60 4.08 -6.67
C VAL A 279 -11.87 4.68 -7.30
N ASP A 280 -11.92 6.00 -7.42
CA ASP A 280 -13.05 6.70 -8.06
C ASP A 280 -13.17 6.34 -9.55
N ALA A 281 -12.05 6.22 -10.26
CA ALA A 281 -12.03 5.86 -11.67
C ALA A 281 -12.51 4.41 -11.90
N GLU A 282 -12.11 3.46 -11.05
CA GLU A 282 -12.61 2.09 -11.10
C GLU A 282 -14.12 2.03 -10.87
N ALA A 283 -14.61 2.72 -9.82
CA ALA A 283 -16.04 2.76 -9.53
C ALA A 283 -16.84 3.40 -10.68
N ALA A 284 -16.28 4.45 -11.29
CA ALA A 284 -16.85 5.10 -12.47
C ALA A 284 -16.93 4.17 -13.68
N VAL A 285 -15.88 3.39 -13.95
CA VAL A 285 -15.85 2.40 -15.06
C VAL A 285 -16.82 1.25 -14.78
N ARG A 286 -16.89 0.74 -13.54
CA ARG A 286 -17.87 -0.30 -13.17
C ARG A 286 -19.32 0.16 -13.36
N THR A 287 -19.59 1.44 -13.09
CA THR A 287 -20.94 2.03 -13.21
C THR A 287 -21.30 2.36 -14.66
N ASP A 288 -20.35 2.91 -15.41
CA ASP A 288 -20.49 3.27 -16.82
C ASP A 288 -19.19 2.91 -17.56
N PRO A 289 -19.15 1.72 -18.20
CA PRO A 289 -17.98 1.23 -18.92
C PRO A 289 -17.44 2.21 -19.96
N THR A 290 -18.29 3.04 -20.58
CA THR A 290 -17.86 3.99 -21.62
C THR A 290 -16.91 5.07 -21.08
N ARG A 291 -16.88 5.29 -19.76
CA ARG A 291 -15.96 6.23 -19.12
C ARG A 291 -14.49 5.81 -19.27
N ILE A 292 -14.21 4.53 -19.51
CA ILE A 292 -12.85 4.01 -19.76
C ILE A 292 -12.15 4.82 -20.86
N ARG A 293 -12.89 5.23 -21.90
CA ARG A 293 -12.38 5.99 -23.06
C ARG A 293 -11.80 7.35 -22.69
N THR A 294 -12.17 7.91 -21.54
CA THR A 294 -11.65 9.20 -21.03
C THR A 294 -10.73 9.04 -19.83
N LEU A 295 -11.00 8.05 -18.98
CA LEU A 295 -10.23 7.80 -17.76
C LEU A 295 -8.89 7.11 -18.05
N PHE A 296 -8.87 6.14 -18.97
CA PHE A 296 -7.68 5.39 -19.32
C PHE A 296 -6.55 6.27 -19.91
N PRO A 297 -6.84 7.25 -20.80
CA PRO A 297 -5.85 8.26 -21.22
C PRO A 297 -5.45 9.25 -20.11
N ALA A 298 -6.31 9.48 -19.13
CA ALA A 298 -6.06 10.44 -18.05
C ALA A 298 -5.10 9.89 -16.98
N VAL A 299 -4.93 8.57 -16.88
CA VAL A 299 -4.15 7.90 -15.83
C VAL A 299 -2.78 8.54 -15.62
N GLY A 300 -1.96 8.65 -16.67
CA GLY A 300 -0.59 9.18 -16.53
C GLY A 300 -0.49 10.62 -16.01
N ARG A 301 -1.56 11.44 -16.16
CA ARG A 301 -1.62 12.79 -15.57
C ARG A 301 -2.02 12.78 -14.10
N LYS A 302 -2.72 11.73 -13.65
CA LYS A 302 -3.31 11.62 -12.32
C LYS A 302 -2.45 10.85 -11.35
N VAL A 303 -1.76 9.80 -11.83
CA VAL A 303 -0.93 8.94 -10.98
C VAL A 303 0.58 9.09 -11.24
N GLY A 304 0.96 9.86 -12.26
CA GLY A 304 2.34 9.97 -12.73
C GLY A 304 2.72 8.86 -13.71
N ARG A 305 3.98 8.84 -14.16
CA ARG A 305 4.53 7.89 -15.16
C ARG A 305 5.87 7.28 -14.74
N GLY A 306 6.21 7.39 -13.46
CA GLY A 306 7.48 6.89 -12.95
C GLY A 306 7.53 5.36 -12.97
N PRO A 307 8.73 4.77 -13.10
CA PRO A 307 8.92 3.34 -12.90
C PRO A 307 8.45 2.95 -11.50
N VAL A 308 7.90 1.74 -11.36
CA VAL A 308 7.49 1.21 -10.06
C VAL A 308 8.69 0.99 -9.14
N ARG A 309 9.81 0.51 -9.70
CA ARG A 309 11.03 0.18 -8.95
C ARG A 309 12.24 0.92 -9.51
N PRO A 310 12.32 2.26 -9.38
CA PRO A 310 13.36 3.08 -10.02
C PRO A 310 14.79 2.66 -9.69
N LYS A 311 15.03 2.10 -8.49
CA LYS A 311 16.37 1.69 -8.02
C LYS A 311 16.91 0.46 -8.76
N VAL A 312 16.05 -0.42 -9.28
CA VAL A 312 16.45 -1.69 -9.94
C VAL A 312 15.94 -1.80 -11.39
N ASP A 313 14.99 -0.96 -11.78
CA ASP A 313 14.36 -0.93 -13.10
C ASP A 313 14.00 0.52 -13.44
N ALA A 314 15.03 1.33 -13.71
CA ALA A 314 14.90 2.77 -13.90
C ALA A 314 14.01 3.15 -15.10
N ASP A 315 14.00 2.30 -16.13
CA ASP A 315 13.20 2.50 -17.35
C ASP A 315 11.81 1.85 -17.27
N GLY A 316 11.54 1.04 -16.23
CA GLY A 316 10.26 0.36 -16.05
C GLY A 316 10.01 -0.79 -17.02
N PHE A 317 11.05 -1.41 -17.58
CA PHE A 317 10.88 -2.52 -18.52
C PHE A 317 10.35 -3.77 -17.82
N VAL A 318 10.89 -4.08 -16.64
CA VAL A 318 10.61 -5.32 -15.92
C VAL A 318 9.30 -5.19 -15.12
N TYR A 319 9.23 -4.20 -14.22
CA TYR A 319 8.12 -4.02 -13.29
C TYR A 319 7.06 -3.03 -13.77
N GLY A 320 7.34 -2.31 -14.86
CA GLY A 320 6.41 -1.33 -15.41
C GLY A 320 6.49 0.01 -14.69
N THR A 321 5.52 0.86 -15.04
CA THR A 321 5.33 2.19 -14.49
C THR A 321 4.05 2.26 -13.65
N VAL A 322 3.95 3.28 -12.78
CA VAL A 322 2.78 3.46 -11.90
C VAL A 322 1.47 3.63 -12.68
N ASP A 323 1.51 4.24 -13.88
CA ASP A 323 0.34 4.34 -14.76
C ASP A 323 0.01 3.04 -15.48
N ASP A 324 0.97 2.14 -15.70
CA ASP A 324 0.65 0.79 -16.20
C ASP A 324 -0.18 0.01 -15.17
N ARG A 325 0.17 0.08 -13.88
CA ARG A 325 -0.57 -0.58 -12.80
C ARG A 325 -1.98 0.00 -12.64
N ALA A 326 -2.10 1.32 -12.63
CA ALA A 326 -3.41 1.99 -12.55
C ALA A 326 -4.30 1.69 -13.78
N ARG A 327 -3.71 1.57 -14.98
CA ARG A 327 -4.46 1.13 -16.17
C ARG A 327 -4.93 -0.32 -16.06
N GLY A 328 -4.11 -1.20 -15.49
CA GLY A 328 -4.51 -2.59 -15.20
C GLY A 328 -5.73 -2.67 -14.29
N ARG A 329 -5.74 -1.84 -13.24
CA ARG A 329 -6.90 -1.66 -12.36
C ARG A 329 -8.17 -1.23 -13.10
N LEU A 330 -8.07 -0.26 -14.01
CA LEU A 330 -9.23 0.14 -14.83
C LEU A 330 -9.67 -0.94 -15.83
N LEU A 331 -8.74 -1.74 -16.39
CA LEU A 331 -9.07 -2.87 -17.26
C LEU A 331 -9.77 -3.99 -16.50
N ALA A 332 -9.34 -4.29 -15.28
CA ALA A 332 -10.01 -5.26 -14.42
C ALA A 332 -11.43 -4.79 -14.05
N ALA A 333 -11.58 -3.49 -13.73
CA ALA A 333 -12.89 -2.89 -13.51
C ALA A 333 -13.80 -2.98 -14.75
N LEU A 334 -13.25 -2.72 -15.95
CA LEU A 334 -13.96 -2.86 -17.21
C LEU A 334 -14.40 -4.31 -17.48
N ALA A 335 -13.49 -5.27 -17.30
CA ALA A 335 -13.75 -6.69 -17.50
C ALA A 335 -14.82 -7.22 -16.53
N SER A 336 -14.89 -6.68 -15.31
CA SER A 336 -15.94 -7.03 -14.35
C SER A 336 -17.33 -6.49 -14.71
N ALA A 337 -17.42 -5.52 -15.62
CA ALA A 337 -18.64 -4.79 -15.94
C ALA A 337 -19.21 -5.06 -17.34
N LEU A 338 -18.43 -5.71 -18.21
CA LEU A 338 -18.80 -6.00 -19.60
C LEU A 338 -18.80 -7.50 -19.88
N ASP A 339 -19.72 -7.92 -20.74
CA ASP A 339 -19.61 -9.21 -21.43
C ASP A 339 -18.41 -9.23 -22.37
N VAL A 340 -18.00 -10.43 -22.79
CA VAL A 340 -16.76 -10.64 -23.57
C VAL A 340 -16.72 -9.85 -24.88
N ASP A 341 -17.79 -9.85 -25.68
CA ASP A 341 -17.78 -9.17 -26.99
C ASP A 341 -17.55 -7.65 -26.87
N PRO A 342 -18.32 -6.89 -26.07
CA PRO A 342 -18.05 -5.46 -25.88
C PRO A 342 -16.71 -5.21 -25.16
N LEU A 343 -16.26 -6.11 -24.26
CA LEU A 343 -14.94 -6.00 -23.64
C LEU A 343 -13.82 -6.06 -24.68
N VAL A 344 -13.88 -7.04 -25.58
CA VAL A 344 -12.90 -7.21 -26.67
C VAL A 344 -12.88 -5.97 -27.56
N GLU A 345 -14.04 -5.43 -27.91
CA GLU A 345 -14.13 -4.21 -28.71
C GLU A 345 -13.49 -3.01 -28.01
N GLU A 346 -13.81 -2.76 -26.74
CA GLU A 346 -13.23 -1.63 -25.99
C GLU A 346 -11.71 -1.77 -25.82
N VAL A 347 -11.21 -2.95 -25.46
CA VAL A 347 -9.76 -3.18 -25.29
C VAL A 347 -9.02 -3.00 -26.61
N GLU A 348 -9.58 -3.47 -27.73
CA GLU A 348 -9.01 -3.26 -29.05
C GLU A 348 -8.95 -1.76 -29.39
N GLN A 349 -10.01 -0.99 -29.10
CA GLN A 349 -10.05 0.45 -29.33
C GLN A 349 -9.02 1.20 -28.48
N LEU A 350 -8.89 0.86 -27.19
CA LEU A 350 -7.89 1.45 -26.29
C LEU A 350 -6.46 1.24 -26.81
N TYR A 351 -6.17 0.05 -27.34
CA TYR A 351 -4.87 -0.23 -27.94
C TYR A 351 -4.69 0.48 -29.29
N ARG A 352 -5.66 0.38 -30.19
CA ARG A 352 -5.55 0.85 -31.57
C ARG A 352 -5.39 2.37 -31.66
N TYR A 353 -6.10 3.11 -30.81
CA TYR A 353 -6.09 4.57 -30.82
C TYR A 353 -5.25 5.18 -29.70
N GLY A 354 -4.70 4.35 -28.82
CA GLY A 354 -3.90 4.83 -27.69
C GLY A 354 -2.48 5.24 -28.07
N ASP A 355 -1.90 6.14 -27.28
CA ASP A 355 -0.47 6.48 -27.35
C ASP A 355 0.43 5.32 -26.88
N GLY A 356 1.75 5.49 -26.95
CA GLY A 356 2.70 4.44 -26.55
C GLY A 356 2.54 3.98 -25.09
N ALA A 357 2.20 4.89 -24.16
CA ALA A 357 2.00 4.54 -22.75
C ALA A 357 0.66 3.84 -22.54
N GLU A 358 -0.38 4.24 -23.25
CA GLU A 358 -1.70 3.59 -23.23
C GLU A 358 -1.64 2.18 -23.79
N ARG A 359 -0.98 1.99 -24.94
CA ARG A 359 -0.73 0.67 -25.55
C ARG A 359 0.09 -0.22 -24.64
N ARG A 360 1.16 0.32 -24.03
CA ARG A 360 1.96 -0.40 -23.03
C ARG A 360 1.10 -0.84 -21.85
N GLY A 361 0.24 0.06 -21.35
CA GLY A 361 -0.69 -0.22 -20.27
C GLY A 361 -1.68 -1.34 -20.60
N VAL A 362 -2.17 -1.44 -21.84
CA VAL A 362 -2.98 -2.59 -22.29
C VAL A 362 -2.15 -3.87 -22.27
N LEU A 363 -1.01 -3.89 -22.96
CA LEU A 363 -0.17 -5.10 -23.11
C LEU A 363 0.27 -5.69 -21.77
N ARG A 364 0.72 -4.85 -20.83
CA ARG A 364 1.18 -5.30 -19.51
C ARG A 364 0.07 -5.99 -18.69
N ASN A 365 -1.19 -5.71 -18.99
CA ASN A 365 -2.34 -6.11 -18.17
C ASN A 365 -3.32 -7.04 -18.90
N LEU A 366 -2.98 -7.55 -20.09
CA LEU A 366 -3.83 -8.53 -20.81
C LEU A 366 -4.12 -9.78 -19.96
N HIS A 367 -3.18 -10.18 -19.11
CA HIS A 367 -3.32 -11.33 -18.20
C HIS A 367 -4.37 -11.13 -17.08
N LEU A 368 -4.90 -9.92 -16.92
CA LEU A 368 -6.00 -9.62 -15.98
C LEU A 368 -7.38 -9.77 -16.62
N LEU A 369 -7.45 -9.96 -17.94
CA LEU A 369 -8.70 -10.19 -18.68
C LEU A 369 -9.12 -11.68 -18.57
N PRO A 370 -10.39 -12.03 -18.80
CA PRO A 370 -10.85 -13.42 -18.74
C PRO A 370 -10.30 -14.24 -19.92
N THR A 371 -9.09 -14.78 -19.75
CA THR A 371 -8.38 -15.57 -20.77
C THR A 371 -8.90 -17.00 -20.91
N ASP A 372 -9.91 -17.39 -20.13
CA ASP A 372 -10.68 -18.62 -20.34
C ASP A 372 -11.59 -18.51 -21.58
N ASP A 373 -11.85 -17.30 -22.09
CA ASP A 373 -12.56 -17.09 -23.35
C ASP A 373 -11.59 -16.91 -24.54
N ALA A 374 -11.75 -17.77 -25.54
CA ALA A 374 -10.91 -17.78 -26.74
C ALA A 374 -10.89 -16.45 -27.51
N ARG A 375 -11.95 -15.63 -27.45
CA ARG A 375 -12.00 -14.33 -28.13
C ARG A 375 -11.06 -13.31 -27.49
N VAL A 376 -10.92 -13.36 -26.16
CA VAL A 376 -9.98 -12.52 -25.41
C VAL A 376 -8.54 -12.93 -25.74
N VAL A 377 -8.28 -14.25 -25.79
CA VAL A 377 -6.99 -14.79 -26.20
C VAL A 377 -6.64 -14.38 -27.62
N GLU A 378 -7.58 -14.52 -28.57
CA GLU A 378 -7.36 -14.12 -29.96
C GLU A 378 -7.02 -12.62 -30.07
N LEU A 379 -7.78 -11.76 -29.38
CA LEU A 379 -7.47 -10.33 -29.31
C LEU A 379 -6.05 -10.11 -28.76
N GLY A 380 -5.74 -10.66 -27.58
CA GLY A 380 -4.45 -10.45 -26.94
C GLY A 380 -3.27 -10.91 -27.80
N VAL A 381 -3.40 -12.05 -28.49
CA VAL A 381 -2.40 -12.55 -29.46
C VAL A 381 -2.20 -11.57 -30.62
N ARG A 382 -3.29 -11.00 -31.18
CA ARG A 382 -3.20 -9.95 -32.21
C ARG A 382 -2.45 -8.71 -31.70
N LEU A 383 -2.77 -8.22 -30.49
CA LEU A 383 -2.16 -7.02 -29.92
C LEU A 383 -0.67 -7.23 -29.58
N VAL A 384 -0.32 -8.37 -29.01
CA VAL A 384 1.07 -8.76 -28.73
C VAL A 384 1.87 -8.89 -30.03
N THR A 385 1.32 -9.55 -31.04
CA THR A 385 1.99 -9.73 -32.33
C THR A 385 2.21 -8.37 -33.03
N ASP A 386 1.26 -7.45 -32.94
CA ASP A 386 1.44 -6.08 -33.44
C ASP A 386 2.56 -5.34 -32.69
N ALA A 387 2.56 -5.39 -31.36
CA ALA A 387 3.61 -4.77 -30.54
C ALA A 387 5.01 -5.33 -30.85
N LEU A 388 5.11 -6.65 -31.04
CA LEU A 388 6.36 -7.31 -31.42
C LEU A 388 6.83 -6.95 -32.83
N ARG A 389 6.00 -6.37 -33.68
CA ARG A 389 6.42 -5.81 -34.98
C ARG A 389 6.91 -4.37 -34.87
N ALA A 390 6.48 -3.62 -33.85
CA ALA A 390 6.91 -2.24 -33.60
C ALA A 390 8.37 -2.17 -33.10
N ASN A 391 9.06 -1.05 -33.33
CA ASN A 391 10.43 -0.82 -32.85
C ASN A 391 10.50 -0.11 -31.49
N ASP A 392 9.36 0.06 -30.82
CA ASP A 392 9.28 0.65 -29.48
C ASP A 392 9.68 -0.39 -28.43
N THR A 393 10.80 -0.17 -27.74
CA THR A 393 11.34 -1.11 -26.75
C THR A 393 10.43 -1.27 -25.53
N GLY A 394 9.66 -0.24 -25.16
CA GLY A 394 8.68 -0.31 -24.07
C GLY A 394 7.49 -1.19 -24.44
N LEU A 395 7.00 -1.11 -25.68
CA LEU A 395 5.96 -2.01 -26.19
C LEU A 395 6.46 -3.44 -26.33
N VAL A 396 7.68 -3.64 -26.81
CA VAL A 396 8.29 -4.98 -26.92
C VAL A 396 8.44 -5.63 -25.54
N ALA A 397 8.93 -4.89 -24.55
CA ALA A 397 9.05 -5.37 -23.18
C ALA A 397 7.68 -5.74 -22.59
N ALA A 398 6.67 -4.88 -22.76
CA ALA A 398 5.32 -5.14 -22.28
C ALA A 398 4.63 -6.31 -22.99
N ALA A 399 4.89 -6.49 -24.28
CA ALA A 399 4.31 -7.56 -25.08
C ALA A 399 4.76 -8.96 -24.64
N LEU A 400 5.96 -9.10 -24.07
CA LEU A 400 6.50 -10.38 -23.58
C LEU A 400 6.22 -10.62 -22.09
N GLY A 401 5.16 -9.99 -21.55
CA GLY A 401 4.66 -10.23 -20.21
C GLY A 401 3.90 -11.57 -20.05
N PRO A 402 3.23 -11.78 -18.90
CA PRO A 402 2.60 -13.07 -18.54
C PRO A 402 1.66 -13.62 -19.62
N PHE A 403 0.82 -12.77 -20.22
CA PHE A 403 -0.09 -13.18 -21.29
C PHE A 403 0.64 -13.88 -22.45
N ALA A 404 1.76 -13.33 -22.93
CA ALA A 404 2.51 -13.95 -24.03
C ALA A 404 3.23 -15.23 -23.60
N ALA A 405 3.62 -15.33 -22.33
CA ALA A 405 4.21 -16.56 -21.81
C ALA A 405 3.22 -17.73 -21.86
N ASP A 406 1.94 -17.48 -21.67
CA ASP A 406 0.92 -18.52 -21.60
C ASP A 406 0.22 -18.75 -22.96
N GLU A 407 -0.05 -17.69 -23.72
CA GLU A 407 -0.94 -17.76 -24.90
C GLU A 407 -0.23 -17.68 -26.26
N LEU A 408 1.01 -17.16 -26.32
CA LEU A 408 1.72 -17.02 -27.60
C LEU A 408 2.34 -18.36 -28.01
N ASP A 409 2.24 -18.74 -29.29
CA ASP A 409 2.92 -19.93 -29.80
C ASP A 409 4.45 -19.82 -29.67
N ASP A 410 5.14 -20.96 -29.61
CA ASP A 410 6.58 -20.95 -29.35
C ASP A 410 7.37 -20.22 -30.43
N HIS A 411 6.93 -20.26 -31.69
CA HIS A 411 7.66 -19.59 -32.76
C HIS A 411 7.66 -18.07 -32.55
N ASN A 412 6.48 -17.47 -32.38
CA ASN A 412 6.34 -16.04 -32.16
C ASN A 412 7.00 -15.61 -30.83
N TRP A 413 6.88 -16.42 -29.78
CA TRP A 413 7.50 -16.13 -28.49
C TRP A 413 9.04 -16.13 -28.57
N ARG A 414 9.66 -17.17 -29.18
CA ARG A 414 11.13 -17.23 -29.38
C ARG A 414 11.65 -16.05 -30.20
N HIS A 415 10.93 -15.67 -31.26
CA HIS A 415 11.28 -14.50 -32.07
C HIS A 415 11.18 -13.19 -31.27
N GLY A 416 10.21 -13.08 -30.36
CA GLY A 416 10.12 -11.99 -29.40
C GLY A 416 11.35 -11.93 -28.48
N VAL A 417 11.78 -13.07 -27.93
CA VAL A 417 13.00 -13.14 -27.09
C VAL A 417 14.25 -12.69 -27.86
N LEU A 418 14.44 -13.17 -29.10
CA LEU A 418 15.54 -12.70 -29.94
C LEU A 418 15.45 -11.19 -30.18
N LYS A 419 14.24 -10.67 -30.42
CA LYS A 419 14.05 -9.23 -30.62
C LYS A 419 14.51 -8.43 -29.40
N CYS A 420 14.21 -8.88 -28.18
CA CYS A 420 14.73 -8.25 -26.96
C CYS A 420 16.26 -8.17 -26.97
N LEU A 421 16.94 -9.28 -27.30
CA LEU A 421 18.40 -9.33 -27.40
C LEU A 421 18.95 -8.36 -28.48
N PHE A 422 18.25 -8.21 -29.60
CA PHE A 422 18.63 -7.29 -30.67
C PHE A 422 18.41 -5.82 -30.31
N THR A 423 17.33 -5.51 -29.59
CA THR A 423 16.94 -4.13 -29.27
C THR A 423 17.40 -3.67 -27.88
N GLY A 424 18.08 -4.53 -27.12
CA GLY A 424 18.58 -4.21 -25.77
C GLY A 424 17.49 -4.14 -24.69
N VAL A 425 16.35 -4.80 -24.90
CA VAL A 425 15.34 -4.97 -23.85
C VAL A 425 15.83 -6.05 -22.89
N PRO A 426 15.86 -5.81 -21.57
CA PRO A 426 16.31 -6.82 -20.60
C PRO A 426 15.45 -8.08 -20.69
N THR A 427 16.07 -9.26 -20.77
CA THR A 427 15.33 -10.54 -20.80
C THR A 427 14.65 -10.85 -19.47
N ALA A 428 14.99 -10.12 -18.40
CA ALA A 428 14.24 -10.10 -17.15
C ALA A 428 12.78 -9.63 -17.32
N ALA A 429 12.47 -8.86 -18.38
CA ALA A 429 11.09 -8.48 -18.72
C ALA A 429 10.30 -9.61 -19.42
N VAL A 430 10.96 -10.69 -19.87
CA VAL A 430 10.33 -11.80 -20.56
C VAL A 430 9.75 -12.78 -19.55
N ALA A 431 8.43 -12.80 -19.42
CA ALA A 431 7.74 -13.75 -18.57
C ALA A 431 7.91 -15.19 -19.08
N GLY A 432 8.04 -16.15 -18.16
CA GLY A 432 8.16 -17.56 -18.49
C GLY A 432 9.46 -17.96 -19.18
N LEU A 433 10.51 -17.12 -19.20
CA LEU A 433 11.75 -17.42 -19.92
C LEU A 433 12.38 -18.77 -19.53
N ALA A 434 12.59 -19.01 -18.24
CA ALA A 434 13.13 -20.29 -17.75
C ALA A 434 12.21 -21.48 -18.06
N ARG A 435 10.90 -21.24 -18.04
CA ARG A 435 9.89 -22.24 -18.41
C ARG A 435 10.01 -22.53 -19.92
N ARG A 436 9.98 -21.55 -20.80
CA ARG A 436 9.88 -21.76 -22.27
C ARG A 436 11.22 -21.87 -23.00
N CYS A 437 12.32 -21.96 -22.27
CA CYS A 437 13.65 -22.07 -22.86
C CYS A 437 13.92 -23.48 -23.43
N ASP A 438 13.39 -23.78 -24.60
CA ASP A 438 13.60 -25.07 -25.29
C ASP A 438 14.91 -25.12 -26.11
N ALA A 439 15.16 -26.27 -26.74
CA ALA A 439 16.34 -26.52 -27.56
C ALA A 439 16.43 -25.61 -28.80
N GLU A 440 15.31 -25.19 -29.37
CA GLU A 440 15.30 -24.31 -30.53
C GLU A 440 15.64 -22.87 -30.15
N LEU A 441 15.14 -22.38 -29.00
CA LEU A 441 15.56 -21.10 -28.46
C LEU A 441 17.07 -21.08 -28.16
N GLN A 442 17.58 -22.13 -27.52
CA GLN A 442 19.01 -22.29 -27.23
C GLN A 442 19.85 -22.20 -28.51
N ARG A 443 19.42 -22.91 -29.57
CA ARG A 443 20.07 -22.88 -30.89
C ARG A 443 20.05 -21.47 -31.49
N MET A 444 18.89 -20.83 -31.51
CA MET A 444 18.69 -19.47 -32.04
C MET A 444 19.55 -18.42 -31.32
N VAL A 445 19.63 -18.48 -29.99
CA VAL A 445 20.49 -17.59 -29.19
C VAL A 445 21.96 -17.90 -29.43
N GLY A 446 22.33 -19.18 -29.58
CA GLY A 446 23.69 -19.59 -29.94
C GLY A 446 24.15 -19.01 -31.27
N ASP A 447 23.29 -19.06 -32.30
CA ASP A 447 23.54 -18.46 -33.62
C ASP A 447 23.74 -16.94 -33.51
N TYR A 448 22.86 -16.26 -32.76
CA TYR A 448 22.99 -14.82 -32.49
C TYR A 448 24.33 -14.47 -31.82
N VAL A 449 24.74 -15.22 -30.80
CA VAL A 449 26.02 -15.02 -30.11
C VAL A 449 27.20 -15.25 -31.06
N ALA A 450 27.15 -16.29 -31.89
CA ALA A 450 28.18 -16.58 -32.87
C ALA A 450 28.31 -15.46 -33.91
N GLU A 451 27.18 -14.95 -34.43
CA GLU A 451 27.14 -13.83 -35.36
C GLU A 451 27.74 -12.55 -34.75
N ARG A 452 27.37 -12.21 -33.51
CA ARG A 452 27.93 -11.05 -32.79
C ARG A 452 29.45 -11.16 -32.64
N LYS A 453 29.94 -12.33 -32.22
CA LYS A 453 31.38 -12.61 -32.08
C LYS A 453 32.12 -12.50 -33.42
N ALA A 454 31.57 -13.09 -34.48
CA ALA A 454 32.13 -13.03 -35.83
C ALA A 454 32.20 -11.58 -36.37
N ALA A 455 31.21 -10.76 -36.03
CA ALA A 455 31.18 -9.33 -36.37
C ALA A 455 32.05 -8.44 -35.44
N GLY A 456 32.78 -9.01 -34.48
CA GLY A 456 33.58 -8.27 -33.51
C GLY A 456 32.76 -7.42 -32.54
N ARG A 457 31.47 -7.74 -32.35
CA ARG A 457 30.55 -7.02 -31.48
C ARG A 457 30.46 -7.69 -30.11
N THR A 458 30.15 -6.91 -29.07
CA THR A 458 29.93 -7.42 -27.71
C THR A 458 28.72 -8.35 -27.65
N VAL A 459 28.79 -9.39 -26.81
CA VAL A 459 27.67 -10.29 -26.55
C VAL A 459 26.91 -9.77 -25.33
N PRO A 460 25.57 -9.61 -25.40
CA PRO A 460 24.78 -9.22 -24.23
C PRO A 460 24.83 -10.28 -23.13
N ALA A 461 24.96 -9.88 -21.87
CA ALA A 461 24.94 -10.78 -20.71
C ALA A 461 23.65 -11.63 -20.67
N ASP A 462 22.52 -11.05 -21.09
CA ASP A 462 21.23 -11.74 -21.19
C ASP A 462 21.25 -12.94 -22.15
N ALA A 463 22.00 -12.84 -23.26
CA ALA A 463 22.15 -13.96 -24.19
C ALA A 463 22.96 -15.11 -23.56
N GLU A 464 24.01 -14.77 -22.80
CA GLU A 464 24.79 -15.75 -22.04
C GLU A 464 23.96 -16.38 -20.91
N ALA A 465 23.13 -15.58 -20.23
CA ALA A 465 22.23 -16.06 -19.19
C ALA A 465 21.20 -17.05 -19.75
N ILE A 466 20.61 -16.78 -20.93
CA ILE A 466 19.72 -17.74 -21.60
C ILE A 466 20.48 -19.04 -21.91
N LEU A 467 21.68 -18.97 -22.50
CA LEU A 467 22.45 -20.17 -22.80
C LEU A 467 22.81 -20.99 -21.54
N ALA A 468 23.04 -20.31 -20.41
CA ALA A 468 23.34 -20.94 -19.14
C ALA A 468 22.13 -21.66 -18.50
N LEU A 469 20.89 -21.29 -18.84
CA LEU A 469 19.69 -22.00 -18.37
C LEU A 469 19.60 -23.43 -18.90
N GLY A 470 20.16 -23.68 -20.09
CA GLY A 470 19.98 -24.94 -20.82
C GLY A 470 18.56 -25.11 -21.40
N PRO A 471 18.33 -26.15 -22.22
CA PRO A 471 17.00 -26.47 -22.71
C PRO A 471 16.18 -27.13 -21.59
N VAL A 472 14.91 -26.75 -21.49
CA VAL A 472 13.93 -27.49 -20.68
C VAL A 472 13.80 -28.92 -21.21
N THR A 473 13.66 -29.90 -20.31
CA THR A 473 13.63 -31.31 -20.69
C THR A 473 12.29 -31.69 -21.33
N ARG A 474 12.29 -32.75 -22.15
CA ARG A 474 11.06 -33.25 -22.81
C ARG A 474 9.96 -33.66 -21.83
N GLU A 475 10.32 -34.08 -20.61
CA GLU A 475 9.34 -34.42 -19.56
C GLU A 475 8.70 -33.16 -18.97
N GLU A 476 9.45 -32.07 -18.87
CA GLU A 476 8.97 -30.74 -18.44
C GLU A 476 8.19 -30.00 -19.54
N GLU A 477 8.47 -30.30 -20.82
CA GLU A 477 7.68 -29.85 -21.97
C GLU A 477 6.32 -30.56 -22.05
N ALA A 478 6.27 -31.86 -21.73
CA ALA A 478 5.05 -32.68 -21.80
C ALA A 478 4.09 -32.50 -20.60
N ALA A 479 4.57 -31.90 -19.50
CA ALA A 479 3.76 -31.58 -18.32
C ALA A 479 3.02 -30.23 -18.43
N ARG A 480 3.15 -29.54 -19.57
CA ARG A 480 2.39 -28.33 -19.95
C ARG A 480 1.25 -28.71 -20.86
#